data_AF-A0A318KVZ9-F1
#
_entry.id   AF-A0A318KVZ9-F1
#
_cell.length_a   1.000
_cell.length_b   1.000
_cell.length_c   1.000
_cell.angle_alpha   90.00
_cell.angle_beta   90.00
_cell.angle_gamma   90.00
#
_symmetry.space_group_name_H-M   'P 1'
#
loop_
_entity.id
_entity.type
_entity.pdbx_description
1 polymer ?
#
loop_
_entity_poly.entity_id
_entity_poly.type
_entity_poly.pdbx_seq_one_letter_code
_entity_poly.pdbx_strand_id
1 'polypeptide(L)'
;MNKEKEMQIDYFKSAIGLLRIGVIEGELVSLVFVNEKCESAEETPCSKLVKKQLKEYFKGKRLQFDVPMSVHGTPFQERVWAELQRIPFGETRSYQQIAEAVGSPKAVRAVGNANNRNPICIIIPCHRVIGKNQQLVGYAGGIVRKQALLEYERDVIES
;
A
#
# COMPACT_ATOMS: atom_id res chain seq x y z
N MET A 1 -3.15 -6.07 -31.68
CA MET A 1 -2.33 -4.86 -31.55
C MET A 1 -2.74 -4.20 -30.25
N ASN A 2 -2.09 -4.56 -29.14
CA ASN A 2 -2.44 -4.02 -27.83
C ASN A 2 -1.97 -2.56 -27.79
N LYS A 3 -2.92 -1.62 -27.80
CA LYS A 3 -2.62 -0.26 -27.36
C LYS A 3 -2.10 -0.39 -25.93
N GLU A 4 -0.86 0.03 -25.69
CA GLU A 4 -0.42 0.32 -24.33
C GLU A 4 -1.42 1.32 -23.76
N LYS A 5 -2.17 0.90 -22.74
CA LYS A 5 -3.22 1.70 -22.16
C LYS A 5 -2.55 2.83 -21.39
N GLU A 6 -2.90 4.06 -21.71
CA GLU A 6 -2.29 5.24 -21.10
C GLU A 6 -2.65 5.32 -19.62
N MET A 7 -1.65 5.52 -18.78
CA MET A 7 -1.81 5.65 -17.34
C MET A 7 -2.12 7.11 -17.00
N GLN A 8 -3.29 7.35 -16.42
CA GLN A 8 -3.69 8.67 -15.92
C GLN A 8 -3.14 8.90 -14.52
N ILE A 9 -2.52 10.07 -14.31
CA ILE A 9 -1.79 10.40 -13.09
C ILE A 9 -2.49 11.47 -12.30
N ASP A 10 -2.57 11.28 -10.99
CA ASP A 10 -3.02 12.29 -10.04
C ASP A 10 -2.16 12.24 -8.77
N TYR A 11 -2.37 13.18 -7.86
CA TYR A 11 -1.57 13.30 -6.65
C TYR A 11 -2.41 13.59 -5.41
N PHE A 12 -1.98 13.05 -4.28
CA PHE A 12 -2.56 13.31 -2.98
C PHE A 12 -1.48 13.73 -1.97
N LYS A 13 -1.62 14.94 -1.40
CA LYS A 13 -0.77 15.40 -0.30
C LYS A 13 -1.36 14.90 1.02
N SER A 14 -0.67 13.95 1.65
CA SER A 14 -1.02 13.40 2.96
C SER A 14 -0.24 14.08 4.09
N ALA A 15 -0.53 13.71 5.34
CA ALA A 15 0.23 14.13 6.51
C ALA A 15 1.68 13.61 6.51
N ILE A 16 1.97 12.53 5.77
CA ILE A 16 3.27 11.83 5.78
C ILE A 16 4.01 11.89 4.43
N GLY A 17 3.53 12.73 3.50
CA GLY A 17 4.18 12.96 2.21
C GLY A 17 3.22 13.00 1.02
N LEU A 18 3.81 13.22 -0.16
CA LEU A 18 3.10 13.25 -1.43
C LEU A 18 2.97 11.84 -2.00
N LEU A 19 1.74 11.46 -2.36
CA LEU A 19 1.43 10.21 -3.03
C LEU A 19 1.10 10.49 -4.50
N ARG A 20 1.69 9.72 -5.41
CA ARG A 20 1.31 9.62 -6.82
C ARG A 20 0.29 8.51 -6.97
N ILE A 21 -0.82 8.81 -7.61
CA ILE A 21 -1.92 7.91 -7.94
C ILE A 21 -1.82 7.62 -9.44
N GLY A 22 -1.69 6.36 -9.83
CA GLY A 22 -1.75 5.93 -11.22
C GLY A 22 -2.98 5.08 -11.48
N VAL A 23 -3.77 5.46 -12.48
CA VAL A 23 -5.02 4.80 -12.87
C VAL A 23 -4.92 4.34 -14.32
N ILE A 24 -5.33 3.11 -14.59
CA ILE A 24 -5.49 2.58 -15.96
C ILE A 24 -6.92 2.05 -16.05
N GLU A 25 -7.67 2.49 -17.07
CA GLU A 25 -9.06 2.03 -17.32
C GLU A 25 -10.00 2.11 -16.10
N GLY A 26 -9.80 3.12 -15.24
CA GLY A 26 -10.63 3.30 -14.04
C GLY A 26 -10.23 2.44 -12.84
N GLU A 27 -9.17 1.65 -12.94
CA GLU A 27 -8.62 0.87 -11.82
C GLU A 27 -7.33 1.48 -11.29
N LEU A 28 -7.17 1.48 -9.98
CA LEU A 28 -5.93 1.88 -9.33
C LEU A 28 -4.85 0.83 -9.57
N VAL A 29 -3.76 1.24 -10.23
CA VAL A 29 -2.61 0.36 -10.52
C VAL A 29 -1.36 0.74 -9.75
N SER A 30 -1.25 2.00 -9.31
CA SER A 30 -0.14 2.44 -8.46
C SER A 30 -0.55 3.51 -7.45
N LEU A 31 -0.03 3.38 -6.24
CA LEU A 31 -0.08 4.38 -5.19
C LEU A 31 1.27 4.37 -4.48
N VAL A 32 2.11 5.37 -4.74
CA VAL A 32 3.50 5.39 -4.26
C VAL A 32 3.89 6.76 -3.75
N PHE A 33 4.79 6.80 -2.76
CA PHE A 33 5.37 8.05 -2.28
C PHE A 33 6.35 8.61 -3.30
N VAL A 34 6.24 9.91 -3.57
CA VAL A 34 7.14 10.66 -4.45
C VAL A 34 7.58 11.95 -3.74
N ASN A 35 8.71 12.52 -4.17
CA ASN A 35 9.22 13.76 -3.57
C ASN A 35 8.56 15.00 -4.18
N GLU A 36 8.23 14.94 -5.47
CA GLU A 36 7.65 16.05 -6.22
C GLU A 36 6.64 15.54 -7.26
N LYS A 37 5.90 16.47 -7.87
CA LYS A 37 5.03 16.17 -9.00
C LYS A 37 5.88 16.15 -10.27
N CYS A 38 5.95 15.02 -10.93
CA CYS A 38 6.77 14.85 -12.14
C CYS A 38 5.92 14.89 -13.43
N GLU A 39 4.60 14.75 -13.32
CA GLU A 39 3.67 14.63 -14.43
C GLU A 39 2.46 15.55 -14.22
N SER A 40 1.76 15.89 -15.31
CA SER A 40 0.49 16.62 -15.23
C SER A 40 -0.56 15.79 -14.51
N ALA A 41 -1.26 16.41 -13.55
CA ALA A 41 -2.34 15.75 -12.84
C ALA A 41 -3.63 15.79 -13.66
N GLU A 42 -4.21 14.63 -13.94
CA GLU A 42 -5.53 14.45 -14.56
C GLU A 42 -6.44 13.70 -13.58
N GLU A 43 -7.49 14.37 -13.13
CA GLU A 43 -8.40 13.81 -12.15
C GLU A 43 -9.45 12.90 -12.81
N THR A 44 -9.41 11.61 -12.46
CA THR A 44 -10.34 10.57 -12.89
C THR A 44 -11.34 10.20 -11.79
N PRO A 45 -12.50 9.58 -12.09
CA PRO A 45 -13.42 9.10 -11.05
C PRO A 45 -12.74 8.20 -10.00
N CYS A 46 -11.85 7.29 -10.43
CA CYS A 46 -11.10 6.43 -9.53
C CYS A 46 -10.13 7.23 -8.65
N SER A 47 -9.37 8.17 -9.22
CA SER A 47 -8.46 9.02 -8.43
C SER A 47 -9.20 9.89 -7.40
N LYS A 48 -10.40 10.41 -7.72
CA LYS A 48 -11.27 11.13 -6.77
C LYS A 48 -11.67 10.23 -5.60
N LEU A 49 -12.06 8.98 -5.90
CA LEU A 49 -12.44 7.99 -4.90
C LEU A 49 -11.25 7.66 -3.98
N VAL A 50 -10.07 7.41 -4.55
CA VAL A 50 -8.82 7.18 -3.81
C VAL A 50 -8.51 8.36 -2.89
N LYS A 51 -8.53 9.59 -3.40
CA LYS A 51 -8.30 10.81 -2.60
C LYS A 51 -9.32 10.93 -1.46
N LYS A 52 -10.60 10.66 -1.72
CA LYS A 52 -11.65 10.71 -0.70
C LYS A 52 -11.36 9.72 0.42
N GLN A 53 -11.08 8.45 0.07
CA GLN A 53 -10.81 7.42 1.07
C GLN A 53 -9.51 7.62 1.81
N LEU A 54 -8.45 8.13 1.16
CA LEU A 54 -7.22 8.52 1.84
C LEU A 54 -7.47 9.67 2.84
N LYS A 55 -8.28 10.68 2.47
CA LYS A 55 -8.69 11.74 3.41
C LYS A 55 -9.45 11.19 4.61
N GLU A 56 -10.32 10.21 4.42
CA GLU A 56 -11.05 9.55 5.50
C GLU A 56 -10.13 8.70 6.37
N TYR A 57 -9.21 7.95 5.74
CA TYR A 57 -8.19 7.14 6.40
C TYR A 57 -7.36 7.99 7.34
N PHE A 58 -6.72 9.07 6.84
CA PHE A 58 -5.89 9.96 7.67
C PHE A 58 -6.68 10.80 8.70
N LYS A 59 -8.01 10.73 8.69
CA LYS A 59 -8.90 11.33 9.71
C LYS A 59 -9.41 10.33 10.73
N GLY A 60 -8.98 9.07 10.67
CA GLY A 60 -9.44 7.99 11.55
C GLY A 60 -10.87 7.53 11.26
N LYS A 61 -11.48 7.98 10.15
CA LYS A 61 -12.87 7.69 9.80
C LYS A 61 -13.03 6.45 8.92
N ARG A 62 -11.92 5.88 8.47
CA ARG A 62 -11.89 4.71 7.58
C ARG A 62 -10.79 3.75 8.00
N LEU A 63 -11.19 2.51 8.23
CA LEU A 63 -10.28 1.41 8.58
C LEU A 63 -10.03 0.45 7.41
N GLN A 64 -10.94 0.44 6.41
CA GLN A 64 -10.87 -0.42 5.23
C GLN A 64 -11.08 0.38 3.95
N PHE A 65 -10.34 0.04 2.90
CA PHE A 65 -10.46 0.66 1.60
C PHE A 65 -11.40 -0.13 0.69
N ASP A 66 -12.13 0.59 -0.15
CA ASP A 66 -13.05 0.04 -1.16
C ASP A 66 -12.82 0.80 -2.47
N VAL A 67 -11.76 0.44 -3.17
CA VAL A 67 -11.31 1.10 -4.41
C VAL A 67 -11.09 0.01 -5.46
N PRO A 68 -11.58 0.18 -6.70
CA PRO A 68 -11.25 -0.74 -7.79
C PRO A 68 -9.74 -0.67 -8.05
N MET A 69 -9.06 -1.80 -7.93
CA MET A 69 -7.62 -1.88 -8.08
C MET A 69 -7.22 -3.12 -8.88
N SER A 70 -6.16 -2.96 -9.66
CA SER A 70 -5.60 -4.01 -10.47
C SER A 70 -4.10 -4.03 -10.26
N VAL A 71 -3.63 -5.06 -9.57
CA VAL A 71 -2.22 -5.28 -9.28
C VAL A 71 -1.72 -6.49 -10.04
N HIS A 72 -0.59 -6.32 -10.72
CA HIS A 72 0.01 -7.37 -11.52
C HIS A 72 1.44 -7.60 -11.07
N GLY A 73 1.77 -8.86 -10.83
CA GLY A 73 3.10 -9.28 -10.40
C GLY A 73 3.37 -10.73 -10.77
N THR A 74 4.38 -11.32 -10.17
CA THR A 74 4.51 -12.78 -10.21
C THR A 74 3.37 -13.41 -9.41
N PRO A 75 2.97 -14.66 -9.70
CA PRO A 75 1.95 -15.35 -8.91
C PRO A 75 2.26 -15.40 -7.41
N PHE A 76 3.54 -15.37 -7.03
CA PHE A 76 3.97 -15.29 -5.64
C PHE A 76 3.73 -13.89 -5.04
N GLN A 77 4.05 -12.83 -5.79
CA GLN A 77 3.79 -11.46 -5.35
C GLN A 77 2.30 -11.20 -5.13
N GLU A 78 1.46 -11.63 -6.06
CA GLU A 78 0.01 -11.45 -5.98
C GLU A 78 -0.58 -12.16 -4.76
N ARG A 79 -0.13 -13.39 -4.46
CA ARG A 79 -0.52 -14.09 -3.21
C ARG A 79 -0.07 -13.35 -1.96
N VAL A 80 1.16 -12.83 -1.95
CA VAL A 80 1.64 -12.03 -0.82
C VAL A 80 0.79 -10.77 -0.65
N TRP A 81 0.56 -10.00 -1.72
CA TRP A 81 -0.24 -8.77 -1.65
C TRP A 81 -1.69 -9.02 -1.26
N ALA A 82 -2.28 -10.14 -1.68
CA ALA A 82 -3.60 -10.57 -1.22
C ALA A 82 -3.58 -10.85 0.30
N GLU A 83 -2.55 -11.52 0.81
CA GLU A 83 -2.40 -11.79 2.25
C GLU A 83 -2.17 -10.50 3.05
N LEU A 84 -1.41 -9.53 2.52
CA LEU A 84 -1.21 -8.24 3.18
C LEU A 84 -2.53 -7.52 3.43
N GLN A 85 -3.46 -7.55 2.48
CA GLN A 85 -4.77 -6.89 2.61
C GLN A 85 -5.64 -7.50 3.70
N ARG A 86 -5.35 -8.73 4.14
CA ARG A 86 -6.06 -9.39 5.24
C ARG A 86 -5.58 -8.94 6.61
N ILE A 87 -4.47 -8.19 6.69
CA ILE A 87 -3.96 -7.66 7.96
C ILE A 87 -4.86 -6.50 8.38
N PRO A 88 -5.58 -6.58 9.52
CA PRO A 88 -6.49 -5.53 9.96
C PRO A 88 -5.75 -4.20 10.26
N PHE A 89 -6.51 -3.10 10.25
CA PHE A 89 -6.01 -1.80 10.68
C PHE A 89 -5.56 -1.85 12.14
N GLY A 90 -4.39 -1.26 12.44
CA GLY A 90 -3.81 -1.27 13.79
C GLY A 90 -3.11 -2.57 14.18
N GLU A 91 -3.23 -3.63 13.37
CA GLU A 91 -2.54 -4.90 13.60
C GLU A 91 -1.25 -5.01 12.78
N THR A 92 -0.34 -5.87 13.26
CA THR A 92 0.88 -6.21 12.53
C THR A 92 1.02 -7.72 12.36
N ARG A 93 1.81 -8.11 11.36
CA ARG A 93 2.26 -9.49 11.15
C ARG A 93 3.76 -9.52 10.92
N SER A 94 4.40 -10.62 11.26
CA SER A 94 5.80 -10.86 10.93
C SER A 94 5.93 -11.40 9.50
N TYR A 95 7.09 -11.19 8.87
CA TYR A 95 7.39 -11.82 7.58
C TYR A 95 7.25 -13.35 7.61
N GLN A 96 7.49 -13.99 8.76
CA GLN A 96 7.31 -15.43 8.95
C GLN A 96 5.83 -15.82 8.88
N GLN A 97 4.96 -15.09 9.58
CA GLN A 97 3.51 -15.35 9.55
C GLN A 97 2.95 -15.20 8.13
N ILE A 98 3.40 -14.19 7.37
CA ILE A 98 3.01 -14.04 5.96
C ILE A 98 3.51 -15.21 5.12
N ALA A 99 4.77 -15.64 5.31
CA ALA A 99 5.34 -16.78 4.58
C ALA A 99 4.55 -18.08 4.84
N GLU A 100 4.10 -18.30 6.08
CA GLU A 100 3.24 -19.42 6.45
C GLU A 100 1.85 -19.31 5.80
N ALA A 101 1.23 -18.14 5.87
CA ALA A 101 -0.11 -17.91 5.33
C ALA A 101 -0.17 -18.08 3.80
N VAL A 102 0.90 -17.72 3.07
CA VAL A 102 0.98 -17.95 1.62
C VAL A 102 1.43 -19.37 1.23
N GLY A 103 1.52 -20.29 2.19
CA GLY A 103 1.89 -21.69 1.97
C GLY A 103 3.37 -21.89 1.60
N SER A 104 4.25 -20.96 1.98
CA SER A 104 5.69 -21.02 1.69
C SER A 104 6.55 -20.67 2.91
N PRO A 105 6.53 -21.46 4.00
CA PRO A 105 7.15 -21.09 5.29
C PRO A 105 8.66 -20.77 5.23
N LYS A 106 9.37 -21.31 4.23
CA LYS A 106 10.81 -21.06 4.01
C LYS A 106 11.10 -19.78 3.20
N ALA A 107 10.07 -19.10 2.69
CA ALA A 107 10.19 -18.02 1.72
C ALA A 107 10.21 -16.60 2.34
N VAL A 108 10.62 -16.45 3.61
CA VAL A 108 10.63 -15.17 4.35
C VAL A 108 11.31 -14.03 3.57
N ARG A 109 12.48 -14.29 2.97
CA ARG A 109 13.20 -13.28 2.16
C ARG A 109 12.42 -12.90 0.89
N ALA A 110 11.78 -13.88 0.24
CA ALA A 110 10.96 -13.64 -0.93
C ALA A 110 9.71 -12.82 -0.59
N VAL A 111 9.10 -13.08 0.58
CA VAL A 111 8.01 -12.24 1.12
C VAL A 111 8.51 -10.81 1.34
N GLY A 112 9.69 -10.62 1.94
CA GLY A 112 10.28 -9.29 2.09
C GLY A 112 10.43 -8.54 0.77
N ASN A 113 10.91 -9.23 -0.27
CA ASN A 113 11.03 -8.66 -1.62
C ASN A 113 9.67 -8.33 -2.25
N ALA A 114 8.67 -9.20 -2.09
CA ALA A 114 7.30 -8.96 -2.57
C ALA A 114 6.64 -7.78 -1.83
N ASN A 115 6.85 -7.67 -0.52
CA ASN A 115 6.37 -6.56 0.31
C ASN A 115 6.98 -5.22 -0.11
N ASN A 116 8.26 -5.20 -0.46
CA ASN A 116 8.95 -4.00 -0.97
C ASN A 116 8.45 -3.60 -2.37
N ARG A 117 8.05 -4.57 -3.19
CA ARG A 117 7.51 -4.33 -4.55
C ARG A 117 6.01 -4.06 -4.59
N ASN A 118 5.38 -3.78 -3.44
CA ASN A 118 3.96 -3.42 -3.40
C ASN A 118 3.70 -2.15 -4.25
N PRO A 119 2.89 -2.22 -5.31
CA PRO A 119 2.62 -1.06 -6.18
C PRO A 119 1.62 -0.07 -5.56
N ILE A 120 0.84 -0.47 -4.55
CA ILE A 120 -0.24 0.35 -3.97
C ILE A 120 -0.04 0.44 -2.44
N CYS A 121 0.86 1.32 -1.99
CA CYS A 121 1.13 1.51 -0.58
C CYS A 121 -0.10 2.04 0.19
N ILE A 122 -0.11 1.88 1.51
CA ILE A 122 -1.23 2.22 2.43
C ILE A 122 -2.47 1.33 2.23
N ILE A 123 -3.01 1.26 1.01
CA ILE A 123 -4.20 0.45 0.67
C ILE A 123 -3.85 -1.04 0.74
N ILE A 124 -2.77 -1.47 0.08
CA ILE A 124 -2.13 -2.76 0.38
C ILE A 124 -1.14 -2.47 1.52
N PRO A 125 -1.40 -2.94 2.76
CA PRO A 125 -0.77 -2.38 3.95
C PRO A 125 0.60 -3.03 4.23
N CYS A 126 1.55 -2.87 3.30
CA CYS A 126 2.91 -3.41 3.44
C CYS A 126 3.71 -2.81 4.60
N HIS A 127 3.25 -1.70 5.20
CA HIS A 127 3.79 -1.13 6.43
C HIS A 127 3.46 -1.97 7.67
N ARG A 128 2.38 -2.78 7.64
CA ARG A 128 1.95 -3.65 8.75
C ARG A 128 2.78 -4.93 8.89
N VAL A 129 3.73 -5.19 7.98
CA VAL A 129 4.65 -6.32 8.09
C VAL A 129 5.97 -5.90 8.72
N ILE A 130 6.34 -6.53 9.83
CA ILE A 130 7.54 -6.18 10.60
C ILE A 130 8.49 -7.37 10.79
N GLY A 131 9.73 -7.08 11.15
CA GLY A 131 10.73 -8.09 11.50
C GLY A 131 10.36 -8.84 12.78
N LYS A 132 11.12 -9.89 13.10
CA LYS A 132 11.06 -10.50 14.44
C LYS A 132 11.44 -9.45 15.49
N ASN A 133 10.94 -9.61 16.71
CA ASN A 133 11.17 -8.70 17.85
C ASN A 133 10.77 -7.24 17.58
N GLN A 134 9.69 -7.03 16.81
CA GLN A 134 9.15 -5.71 16.47
C GLN A 134 10.13 -4.79 15.71
N GLN A 135 11.17 -5.33 15.08
CA GLN A 135 12.12 -4.53 14.32
C GLN A 135 11.48 -3.98 13.04
N LEU A 136 11.52 -2.67 12.88
CA LEU A 136 11.17 -2.03 11.62
C LEU A 136 12.33 -2.19 10.64
N VAL A 137 12.10 -3.04 9.63
CA VAL A 137 13.00 -3.21 8.50
C VAL A 137 12.25 -2.89 7.21
N GLY A 138 12.97 -2.35 6.22
CA GLY A 138 12.56 -2.23 4.82
C GLY A 138 11.15 -1.67 4.55
N TYR A 139 11.09 -0.47 3.95
CA TYR A 139 9.85 0.07 3.40
C TYR A 139 10.15 0.90 2.17
N ALA A 140 9.46 0.65 1.06
CA ALA A 140 9.66 1.38 -0.19
C ALA A 140 9.47 2.90 -0.01
N GLY A 141 8.52 3.29 0.84
CA GLY A 141 8.29 4.69 1.21
C GLY A 141 9.23 5.23 2.31
N GLY A 142 10.26 4.49 2.74
CA GLY A 142 11.16 4.88 3.83
C GLY A 142 10.67 4.56 5.25
N ILE A 143 11.60 4.17 6.13
CA ILE A 143 11.29 3.67 7.49
C ILE A 143 10.51 4.68 8.33
N VAL A 144 10.81 5.99 8.21
CA VAL A 144 10.10 7.04 8.94
C VAL A 144 8.60 7.03 8.65
N ARG A 145 8.20 6.83 7.38
CA ARG A 145 6.78 6.75 7.02
C ARG A 145 6.12 5.49 7.53
N LYS A 146 6.84 4.36 7.54
CA LYS A 146 6.35 3.10 8.12
C LYS A 146 6.06 3.24 9.61
N GLN A 147 6.99 3.85 10.37
CA GLN A 147 6.79 4.12 11.79
C GLN A 147 5.58 5.04 12.01
N ALA A 148 5.51 6.17 11.29
CA ALA A 148 4.42 7.13 11.42
C ALA A 148 3.04 6.51 11.10
N LEU A 149 2.94 5.62 10.11
CA LEU A 149 1.71 4.89 9.81
C LEU A 149 1.33 3.92 10.93
N LEU A 150 2.29 3.17 11.48
CA LEU A 150 2.02 2.21 12.55
C LEU A 150 1.60 2.90 13.85
N GLU A 151 2.22 4.03 14.20
CA GLU A 151 1.84 4.87 15.33
C GLU A 151 0.44 5.44 15.11
N TYR A 152 0.21 6.05 13.95
CA TYR A 152 -1.09 6.59 13.58
C TYR A 152 -2.23 5.58 13.71
N GLU A 153 -2.06 4.38 13.15
CA GLU A 153 -3.10 3.36 13.22
C GLU A 153 -3.35 2.87 14.66
N ARG A 154 -2.32 2.85 15.51
CA ARG A 154 -2.45 2.50 16.92
C ARG A 154 -3.22 3.59 17.68
N ASP A 155 -2.84 4.84 17.51
CA ASP A 155 -3.48 5.99 18.18
C ASP A 155 -4.98 6.06 17.87
N VAL A 156 -5.37 5.76 16.62
CA VAL A 156 -6.79 5.72 16.20
C VAL A 156 -7.58 4.60 16.87
N ILE A 157 -6.96 3.46 17.17
CA ILE A 157 -7.62 2.35 17.88
C ILE A 157 -7.72 2.60 19.38
N GLU A 158 -6.77 3.35 19.95
CA GLU A 158 -6.70 3.66 21.38
C GLU A 158 -7.52 4.91 21.78
N SER A 159 -8.01 5.69 20.80
CA SER A 159 -8.83 6.90 20.98
C SER A 159 -10.34 6.61 21.06
#